data_AF-A0AAV3AKX5-F1
#
_entry.id   AF-A0AAV3AKX5-F1
#
_cell.length_a   1.000
_cell.length_b   1.000
_cell.length_c   1.000
_cell.angle_alpha   90.00
_cell.angle_beta   90.00
_cell.angle_gamma   90.00
#
_symmetry.space_group_name_H-M   'P 1'
#
loop_
_entity.id
_entity.type
_entity.pdbx_description
1 polymer ?
#
loop_
_entity_poly.entity_id
_entity_poly.type
_entity_poly.pdbx_seq_one_letter_code
_entity_poly.pdbx_strand_id
1 'polypeptide(L)'
;MTMNLSKDLSSNQRCAEKIVASMETLHGMAIVPDAGSKSDSRLSPLQMDTSEEKDRLLDNIEKLIMTRLYKSVFCMDDPHEEQKDLSLQNHIRSLSWVTPKILQFSLCEHDKEVADQIASAVSALLEIDSKRAPQDKLSCVTKACDHLFRAIKASTKEPANTDDLISGLVYITIKANPPRLFSNLKYITRFCNPKRLMTGKCAYWFTNFCSASSYIETMNFSSLGLTEEEFNHLMEQKSKGCYMTGSNIQGTVQQMEDNKQHLAVLQHRQEILFQKAESLLREINDWHVALQAEVQELLHKFPLEIKHQTN
;
A
#
# COMPACT_ATOMS: atom_id res chain seq x y z
N MET A 1 27.13 -22.65 28.39
CA MET A 1 25.78 -22.68 27.77
C MET A 1 25.77 -22.21 26.31
N THR A 2 26.73 -21.37 25.87
CA THR A 2 26.85 -20.84 24.50
C THR A 2 27.31 -21.85 23.44
N MET A 3 28.00 -22.94 23.80
CA MET A 3 28.52 -23.92 22.84
C MET A 3 27.47 -24.93 22.29
N ASN A 4 26.34 -25.11 22.96
CA ASN A 4 25.29 -26.02 22.48
C ASN A 4 24.38 -25.36 21.44
N LEU A 5 24.06 -24.06 21.61
CA LEU A 5 23.30 -23.30 20.61
C LEU A 5 23.99 -23.26 19.25
N SER A 6 25.32 -23.09 19.20
CA SER A 6 26.05 -23.04 17.94
C SER A 6 26.06 -24.38 17.17
N LYS A 7 25.98 -25.52 17.87
CA LYS A 7 25.88 -26.86 17.27
C LYS A 7 24.46 -27.19 16.81
N ASP A 8 23.46 -26.72 17.53
CA ASP A 8 22.05 -26.85 17.16
C ASP A 8 21.71 -25.95 15.97
N LEU A 9 22.25 -24.71 15.91
CA LEU A 9 22.16 -23.84 14.74
C LEU A 9 22.82 -24.48 13.51
N SER A 10 24.05 -25.01 13.65
CA SER A 10 24.75 -25.67 12.55
C SER A 10 24.03 -26.93 12.06
N SER A 11 23.44 -27.72 12.96
CA SER A 11 22.64 -28.90 12.59
C SER A 11 21.33 -28.51 11.90
N ASN A 12 20.64 -27.49 12.40
CA ASN A 12 19.39 -27.01 11.80
C ASN A 12 19.62 -26.38 10.42
N GLN A 13 20.72 -25.64 10.24
CA GLN A 13 21.12 -25.08 8.95
C GLN A 13 21.47 -26.17 7.94
N ARG A 14 22.25 -27.17 8.35
CA ARG A 14 22.56 -28.33 7.51
C ARG A 14 21.32 -29.18 7.20
N CYS A 15 20.34 -29.19 8.10
CA CYS A 15 19.06 -29.87 7.90
C CYS A 15 18.16 -29.08 6.94
N ALA A 16 18.10 -27.76 7.07
CA ALA A 16 17.39 -26.87 6.15
C ALA A 16 17.99 -26.93 4.74
N GLU A 17 19.32 -26.88 4.60
CA GLU A 17 20.02 -27.04 3.32
C GLU A 17 19.78 -28.43 2.72
N LYS A 18 19.78 -29.50 3.53
CA LYS A 18 19.42 -30.85 3.07
C LYS A 18 17.95 -30.95 2.68
N ILE A 19 17.05 -30.24 3.34
CA ILE A 19 15.62 -30.22 3.02
C ILE A 19 15.39 -29.41 1.74
N VAL A 20 16.06 -28.26 1.57
CA VAL A 20 16.05 -27.49 0.32
C VAL A 20 16.61 -28.33 -0.82
N ALA A 21 17.78 -28.95 -0.64
CA ALA A 21 18.35 -29.85 -1.64
C ALA A 21 17.45 -31.07 -1.91
N SER A 22 16.79 -31.62 -0.89
CA SER A 22 15.83 -32.71 -1.06
C SER A 22 14.55 -32.25 -1.75
N MET A 23 14.10 -31.02 -1.50
CA MET A 23 12.97 -30.40 -2.20
C MET A 23 13.34 -30.12 -3.65
N GLU A 24 14.51 -29.53 -3.94
CA GLU A 24 15.04 -29.34 -5.29
C GLU A 24 15.18 -30.68 -6.02
N THR A 25 15.62 -31.74 -5.33
CA THR A 25 15.70 -33.10 -5.88
C THR A 25 14.31 -33.68 -6.15
N LEU A 26 13.36 -33.55 -5.22
CA LEU A 26 11.96 -33.97 -5.42
C LEU A 26 11.26 -33.21 -6.56
N HIS A 27 11.55 -31.91 -6.70
CA HIS A 27 11.03 -31.08 -7.80
C HIS A 27 11.72 -31.40 -9.14
N GLY A 28 13.02 -31.73 -9.14
CA GLY A 28 13.79 -32.15 -10.31
C GLY A 28 13.42 -33.54 -10.82
N MET A 29 13.03 -34.47 -9.94
CA MET A 29 12.50 -35.78 -10.32
C MET A 29 11.12 -35.71 -10.98
N ALA A 30 10.38 -34.61 -10.83
CA ALA A 30 9.10 -34.39 -11.50
C ALA A 30 9.23 -33.90 -12.96
N ILE A 31 10.45 -33.87 -13.51
CA ILE A 31 10.77 -33.57 -14.90
C ILE A 31 11.60 -34.73 -15.49
N VAL A 32 11.01 -35.92 -15.54
CA VAL A 32 11.49 -36.98 -16.45
C VAL A 32 10.35 -37.22 -17.46
N PRO A 33 10.55 -36.93 -18.75
CA PRO A 33 9.62 -37.37 -19.78
C PRO A 33 9.62 -38.90 -19.77
N ASP A 34 8.41 -39.45 -19.79
CA ASP A 34 8.10 -40.88 -19.87
C ASP A 34 9.07 -41.64 -20.78
N ALA A 35 10.05 -42.31 -20.17
CA ALA A 35 10.91 -43.28 -20.81
C ALA A 35 10.58 -44.64 -20.19
N GLY A 36 9.73 -45.39 -20.89
CA GLY A 36 9.30 -46.70 -20.48
C GLY A 36 10.47 -47.65 -20.21
N SER A 37 10.50 -48.27 -19.04
CA SER A 37 10.87 -49.67 -18.88
C SER A 37 10.53 -50.20 -17.48
N LYS A 38 10.31 -51.50 -17.48
CA LYS A 38 9.60 -52.34 -16.52
C LYS A 38 10.20 -52.43 -15.11
N SER A 39 9.27 -52.58 -14.16
CA SER A 39 9.28 -53.44 -12.96
C SER A 39 10.32 -53.19 -11.86
N ASP A 40 9.86 -52.73 -10.70
CA ASP A 40 10.00 -53.53 -9.47
C ASP A 40 8.84 -53.27 -8.48
N SER A 41 8.29 -54.34 -7.95
CA SER A 41 7.03 -54.39 -7.21
C SER A 41 7.27 -54.42 -5.71
N ARG A 42 6.99 -53.33 -4.97
CA ARG A 42 6.72 -53.36 -3.51
C ARG A 42 6.26 -52.05 -2.83
N LEU A 43 5.73 -51.09 -3.58
CA LEU A 43 4.79 -50.10 -3.05
C LEU A 43 3.66 -50.03 -4.06
N SER A 44 2.41 -50.23 -3.62
CA SER A 44 1.22 -49.93 -4.42
C SER A 44 1.39 -48.53 -5.01
N PRO A 45 1.46 -48.37 -6.34
CA PRO A 45 1.49 -47.04 -6.94
C PRO A 45 0.17 -46.40 -6.53
N LEU A 46 0.21 -45.32 -5.76
CA LEU A 46 -0.88 -44.36 -5.77
C LEU A 46 -0.94 -43.84 -7.21
N GLN A 47 -1.74 -44.50 -8.04
CA GLN A 47 -2.07 -44.06 -9.39
C GLN A 47 -2.84 -42.75 -9.22
N MET A 48 -2.09 -41.65 -9.18
CA MET A 48 -2.65 -40.31 -9.36
C MET A 48 -2.79 -40.13 -10.86
N ASP A 49 -4.00 -40.35 -11.36
CA ASP A 49 -4.29 -40.47 -12.79
C ASP A 49 -4.32 -39.10 -13.50
N THR A 50 -4.30 -37.97 -12.77
CA THR A 50 -4.29 -36.63 -13.36
C THR A 50 -3.10 -35.76 -12.93
N SER A 51 -2.60 -34.92 -13.85
CA SER A 51 -1.53 -33.94 -13.55
C SER A 51 -1.94 -32.96 -12.44
N GLU A 52 -3.22 -32.59 -12.38
CA GLU A 52 -3.74 -31.65 -11.38
C GLU A 52 -3.73 -32.22 -9.95
N GLU A 53 -4.03 -33.52 -9.80
CA GLU A 53 -3.99 -34.19 -8.50
C GLU A 53 -2.56 -34.28 -7.96
N LYS A 54 -1.58 -34.48 -8.85
CA LYS A 54 -0.15 -34.45 -8.49
C LYS A 54 0.27 -33.05 -8.02
N ASP A 55 -0.14 -32.00 -8.71
CA ASP A 55 0.16 -30.63 -8.31
C ASP A 55 -0.47 -30.26 -6.96
N ARG A 56 -1.73 -30.68 -6.71
CA ARG A 56 -2.39 -30.50 -5.40
C ARG A 56 -1.68 -31.27 -4.28
N LEU A 57 -1.18 -32.48 -4.56
CA LEU A 57 -0.42 -33.24 -3.58
C LEU A 57 0.90 -32.52 -3.24
N LEU A 58 1.63 -32.04 -4.26
CA LEU A 58 2.86 -31.26 -4.07
C LEU A 58 2.61 -29.99 -3.25
N ASP A 59 1.52 -29.27 -3.52
CA ASP A 59 1.11 -28.10 -2.75
C ASP A 59 0.84 -28.44 -1.27
N ASN A 60 0.17 -29.57 -1.00
CA ASN A 60 -0.10 -30.02 0.36
C ASN A 60 1.18 -30.43 1.10
N ILE A 61 2.10 -31.10 0.41
CA ILE A 61 3.41 -31.48 0.96
C ILE A 61 4.23 -30.22 1.29
N GLU A 62 4.30 -29.25 0.37
CA GLU A 62 4.96 -27.96 0.59
C GLU A 62 4.36 -27.27 1.83
N LYS A 63 3.03 -27.20 1.93
CA LYS A 63 2.35 -26.60 3.09
C LYS A 63 2.76 -27.25 4.40
N LEU A 64 2.77 -28.58 4.43
CA LEU A 64 3.07 -29.35 5.63
C LEU A 64 4.52 -29.13 6.07
N ILE A 65 5.46 -29.24 5.13
CA ILE A 65 6.90 -29.07 5.39
C ILE A 65 7.17 -27.64 5.86
N MET A 66 6.71 -26.64 5.11
CA MET A 66 6.99 -25.24 5.40
C MET A 66 6.34 -24.75 6.68
N THR A 67 5.15 -25.25 7.02
CA THR A 67 4.51 -24.91 8.30
C THR A 67 5.30 -25.41 9.50
N ARG A 68 5.95 -26.57 9.39
CA ARG A 68 6.78 -27.16 10.46
C ARG A 68 8.15 -26.50 10.55
N LEU A 69 8.77 -26.23 9.41
CA LEU A 69 10.10 -25.65 9.33
C LEU A 69 10.13 -24.12 9.44
N TYR A 70 8.98 -23.44 9.36
CA TYR A 70 8.90 -21.98 9.36
C TYR A 70 9.77 -21.31 10.43
N LYS A 71 9.73 -21.83 11.68
CA LYS A 71 10.51 -21.29 12.80
C LYS A 71 12.03 -21.43 12.64
N SER A 72 12.50 -22.40 11.87
CA SER A 72 13.92 -22.65 11.66
C SER A 72 14.43 -22.05 10.37
N VAL A 73 13.58 -21.85 9.35
CA VAL A 73 14.00 -21.40 8.01
C VAL A 73 13.66 -19.94 7.69
N PHE A 74 12.70 -19.34 8.42
CA PHE A 74 12.33 -17.93 8.22
C PHE A 74 13.29 -17.03 8.99
N CYS A 75 13.94 -16.09 8.30
CA CYS A 75 15.01 -15.23 8.85
C CYS A 75 16.03 -16.07 9.64
N MET A 76 16.71 -17.03 8.98
CA MET A 76 17.69 -17.92 9.63
C MET A 76 18.87 -17.13 10.22
N ASP A 77 18.72 -16.54 11.40
CA ASP A 77 19.72 -15.80 12.19
C ASP A 77 20.73 -14.99 11.33
N ASP A 78 20.29 -14.47 10.17
CA ASP A 78 21.09 -13.65 9.29
C ASP A 78 20.81 -12.21 9.73
N PRO A 79 21.67 -11.60 10.56
CA PRO A 79 21.45 -10.25 11.06
C PRO A 79 21.31 -9.24 9.92
N HIS A 80 21.79 -9.58 8.72
CA HIS A 80 21.65 -8.73 7.55
C HIS A 80 20.24 -8.77 6.94
N GLU A 81 19.49 -9.88 7.02
CA GLU A 81 18.09 -9.92 6.55
C GLU A 81 17.19 -9.06 7.44
N GLU A 82 17.34 -9.16 8.76
CA GLU A 82 16.58 -8.34 9.72
C GLU A 82 16.91 -6.85 9.57
N GLN A 83 18.20 -6.51 9.45
CA GLN A 83 18.62 -5.12 9.25
C GLN A 83 18.06 -4.53 7.94
N LYS A 84 18.01 -5.33 6.87
CA LYS A 84 17.40 -4.93 5.60
C LYS A 84 15.90 -4.70 5.72
N ASP A 85 15.19 -5.58 6.42
CA ASP A 85 13.77 -5.40 6.70
C ASP A 85 13.50 -4.09 7.46
N LEU A 86 14.29 -3.81 8.49
CA LEU A 86 14.17 -2.57 9.26
C LEU A 86 14.48 -1.33 8.41
N SER A 87 15.54 -1.37 7.61
CA SER A 87 15.91 -0.28 6.70
C SER A 87 14.80 0.00 5.69
N LEU A 88 14.28 -1.05 5.03
CA LEU A 88 13.21 -0.94 4.05
C LEU A 88 11.91 -0.44 4.70
N GLN A 89 11.56 -0.93 5.88
CA GLN A 89 10.36 -0.49 6.59
C GLN A 89 10.45 1.00 6.98
N ASN A 90 11.61 1.46 7.45
CA ASN A 90 11.84 2.87 7.78
C ASN A 90 11.80 3.75 6.52
N HIS A 91 12.38 3.26 5.43
CA HIS A 91 12.34 3.95 4.14
C HIS A 91 10.90 4.09 3.63
N ILE A 92 10.11 3.00 3.60
CA ILE A 92 8.69 3.04 3.23
C ILE A 92 7.91 4.03 4.12
N ARG A 93 8.16 4.03 5.43
CA ARG A 93 7.51 4.96 6.36
C ARG A 93 7.80 6.42 6.02
N SER A 94 9.04 6.73 5.62
CA SER A 94 9.43 8.08 5.19
C SER A 94 8.70 8.52 3.92
N LEU A 95 8.30 7.58 3.06
CA LEU A 95 7.56 7.80 1.81
C LEU A 95 6.03 7.90 1.99
N SER A 96 5.51 7.99 3.21
CA SER A 96 4.05 8.04 3.46
C SER A 96 3.32 9.26 2.85
N TRP A 97 4.07 10.27 2.39
CA TRP A 97 3.56 11.45 1.69
C TRP A 97 3.31 11.22 0.19
N VAL A 98 3.80 10.11 -0.38
CA VAL A 98 3.65 9.82 -1.81
C VAL A 98 2.16 9.66 -2.14
N THR A 99 1.72 10.38 -3.18
CA THR A 99 0.34 10.35 -3.70
C THR A 99 0.30 9.72 -5.09
N PRO A 100 -0.84 9.19 -5.54
CA PRO A 100 -0.97 8.60 -6.88
C PRO A 100 -0.53 9.55 -8.02
N LYS A 101 -0.76 10.86 -7.84
CA LYS A 101 -0.36 11.90 -8.79
C LYS A 101 1.15 11.97 -9.02
N ILE A 102 1.95 11.78 -7.98
CA ILE A 102 3.43 11.81 -8.07
C ILE A 102 3.93 10.56 -8.81
N LEU A 103 3.24 9.43 -8.64
CA LEU A 103 3.49 8.19 -9.36
C LEU A 103 2.88 8.16 -10.77
N GLN A 104 2.34 9.30 -11.23
CA GLN A 104 1.82 9.52 -12.58
C GLN A 104 0.68 8.55 -12.98
N PHE A 105 -0.09 8.02 -12.03
CA PHE A 105 -1.26 7.18 -12.32
C PHE A 105 -2.54 7.74 -11.71
N SER A 106 -3.67 7.43 -12.34
CA SER A 106 -4.98 7.96 -11.94
C SER A 106 -5.73 6.99 -11.03
N LEU A 107 -6.00 7.44 -9.79
CA LEU A 107 -6.75 6.70 -8.78
C LEU A 107 -7.70 7.65 -8.06
N CYS A 108 -9.00 7.49 -8.30
CA CYS A 108 -10.05 8.29 -7.68
C CYS A 108 -10.36 7.77 -6.27
N GLU A 109 -9.53 8.16 -5.29
CA GLU A 109 -9.72 7.77 -3.87
C GLU A 109 -11.03 8.27 -3.25
N HIS A 110 -11.68 9.27 -3.87
CA HIS A 110 -12.97 9.79 -3.41
C HIS A 110 -14.13 8.82 -3.66
N ASP A 111 -13.96 7.85 -4.56
CA ASP A 111 -14.93 6.79 -4.74
C ASP A 111 -14.78 5.76 -3.62
N LYS A 112 -15.89 5.52 -2.91
CA LYS A 112 -15.94 4.55 -1.82
C LYS A 112 -15.58 3.14 -2.30
N GLU A 113 -16.00 2.76 -3.52
CA GLU A 113 -15.69 1.44 -4.06
C GLU A 113 -14.17 1.26 -4.26
N VAL A 114 -13.51 2.29 -4.81
CA VAL A 114 -12.05 2.29 -5.02
C VAL A 114 -11.32 2.26 -3.68
N ALA A 115 -11.74 3.06 -2.71
CA ALA A 115 -11.16 3.08 -1.37
C ALA A 115 -11.27 1.71 -0.66
N ASP A 116 -12.41 1.04 -0.76
CA ASP A 116 -12.64 -0.28 -0.17
C ASP A 116 -11.75 -1.36 -0.82
N GLN A 117 -11.54 -1.30 -2.14
CA GLN A 117 -10.61 -2.20 -2.84
C GLN A 117 -9.16 -1.94 -2.42
N ILE A 118 -8.74 -0.69 -2.28
CA ILE A 118 -7.38 -0.35 -1.79
C ILE A 118 -7.20 -0.85 -0.37
N ALA A 119 -8.17 -0.64 0.52
CA ALA A 119 -8.11 -1.15 1.90
C ALA A 119 -8.01 -2.68 1.96
N SER A 120 -8.73 -3.37 1.06
CA SER A 120 -8.65 -4.83 0.91
C SER A 120 -7.28 -5.27 0.40
N ALA A 121 -6.69 -4.55 -0.56
CA ALA A 121 -5.35 -4.82 -1.07
C ALA A 121 -4.28 -4.64 0.02
N VAL A 122 -4.37 -3.55 0.78
CA VAL A 122 -3.49 -3.26 1.92
C VAL A 122 -3.58 -4.36 2.97
N SER A 123 -4.81 -4.77 3.33
CA SER A 123 -5.04 -5.84 4.30
C SER A 123 -4.45 -7.17 3.83
N ALA A 124 -4.59 -7.50 2.54
CA ALA A 124 -4.01 -8.70 1.95
C ALA A 124 -2.47 -8.70 2.00
N LEU A 125 -1.82 -7.54 1.78
CA LEU A 125 -0.35 -7.42 1.91
C LEU A 125 0.11 -7.57 3.37
N LEU A 126 -0.61 -6.98 4.33
CA LEU A 126 -0.32 -7.14 5.75
C LEU A 126 -0.44 -8.60 6.20
N GLU A 127 -1.36 -9.36 5.61
CA GLU A 127 -1.54 -10.79 5.91
C GLU A 127 -0.36 -11.66 5.45
N ILE A 128 0.52 -11.20 4.56
CA ILE A 128 1.66 -12.00 4.06
C ILE A 128 2.48 -12.55 5.23
N ASP A 129 2.78 -11.72 6.21
CA ASP A 129 3.62 -12.10 7.34
C ASP A 129 2.94 -13.12 8.27
N SER A 130 1.60 -13.14 8.31
CA SER A 130 0.82 -14.09 9.12
C SER A 130 0.84 -15.52 8.57
N LYS A 131 1.09 -15.69 7.27
CA LYS A 131 1.09 -17.02 6.64
C LYS A 131 2.43 -17.71 6.83
N ARG A 132 2.42 -19.04 6.94
CA ARG A 132 3.65 -19.83 7.09
C ARG A 132 4.10 -20.48 5.79
N ALA A 133 3.16 -21.02 5.01
CA ALA A 133 3.49 -21.66 3.75
C ALA A 133 3.74 -20.61 2.64
N PRO A 134 4.75 -20.82 1.77
CA PRO A 134 5.09 -19.85 0.73
C PRO A 134 3.97 -19.69 -0.30
N GLN A 135 3.24 -20.75 -0.66
CA GLN A 135 2.03 -20.63 -1.48
C GLN A 135 0.92 -19.76 -0.88
N ASP A 136 0.75 -19.77 0.45
CA ASP A 136 -0.27 -18.95 1.12
C ASP A 136 0.18 -17.48 1.12
N LYS A 137 1.48 -17.22 1.31
CA LYS A 137 2.08 -15.87 1.17
C LYS A 137 1.91 -15.34 -0.25
N LEU A 138 2.19 -16.16 -1.26
CA LEU A 138 2.02 -15.82 -2.67
C LEU A 138 0.54 -15.55 -3.02
N SER A 139 -0.37 -16.29 -2.40
CA SER A 139 -1.81 -16.06 -2.55
C SER A 139 -2.24 -14.71 -1.97
N CYS A 140 -1.64 -14.26 -0.86
CA CYS A 140 -1.86 -12.91 -0.32
C CYS A 140 -1.40 -11.82 -1.31
N VAL A 141 -0.22 -11.97 -1.93
CA VAL A 141 0.26 -11.05 -2.97
C VAL A 141 -0.70 -11.02 -4.16
N THR A 142 -1.12 -12.19 -4.65
CA THR A 142 -2.05 -12.30 -5.78
C THR A 142 -3.40 -11.64 -5.48
N LYS A 143 -3.94 -11.84 -4.27
CA LYS A 143 -5.18 -11.18 -3.81
C LYS A 143 -5.02 -9.66 -3.76
N ALA A 144 -3.89 -9.16 -3.26
CA ALA A 144 -3.62 -7.73 -3.23
C ALA A 144 -3.60 -7.13 -4.64
N CYS A 145 -2.92 -7.78 -5.58
CA CYS A 145 -2.88 -7.36 -6.98
C CYS A 145 -4.27 -7.42 -7.65
N ASP A 146 -5.08 -8.43 -7.34
CA ASP A 146 -6.45 -8.53 -7.88
C ASP A 146 -7.37 -7.41 -7.36
N HIS A 147 -7.25 -7.04 -6.09
CA HIS A 147 -7.96 -5.89 -5.53
C HIS A 147 -7.47 -4.57 -6.14
N LEU A 148 -6.16 -4.40 -6.32
CA LEU A 148 -5.59 -3.25 -7.01
C LEU A 148 -6.11 -3.13 -8.45
N PHE A 149 -6.11 -4.23 -9.20
CA PHE A 149 -6.61 -4.25 -10.57
C PHE A 149 -8.09 -3.83 -10.65
N ARG A 150 -8.92 -4.27 -9.69
CA ARG A 150 -10.31 -3.84 -9.58
C ARG A 150 -10.43 -2.35 -9.23
N ALA A 151 -9.59 -1.85 -8.32
CA ALA A 151 -9.56 -0.44 -7.95
C ALA A 151 -9.22 0.47 -9.14
N ILE A 152 -8.20 0.11 -9.91
CA ILE A 152 -7.79 0.86 -11.12
C ILE A 152 -8.92 0.82 -12.16
N LYS A 153 -9.48 -0.36 -12.43
CA LYS A 153 -10.57 -0.52 -13.41
C LYS A 153 -11.82 0.28 -13.04
N ALA A 154 -12.17 0.36 -11.76
CA ALA A 154 -13.28 1.17 -11.27
C ALA A 154 -13.01 2.68 -11.42
N SER A 155 -11.75 3.09 -11.23
CA SER A 155 -11.32 4.49 -11.31
C SER A 155 -11.25 5.02 -12.76
N THR A 156 -10.59 4.29 -13.67
CA THR A 156 -10.32 4.77 -15.04
C THR A 156 -11.40 4.40 -16.05
N LYS A 157 -12.26 3.42 -15.73
CA LYS A 157 -13.26 2.81 -16.64
C LYS A 157 -12.67 2.22 -17.94
N GLU A 158 -11.35 2.18 -18.05
CA GLU A 158 -10.58 1.61 -19.15
C GLU A 158 -9.77 0.39 -18.63
N PRO A 159 -9.38 -0.55 -19.51
CA PRO A 159 -8.48 -1.62 -19.11
C PRO A 159 -7.17 -1.04 -18.58
N ALA A 160 -6.79 -1.42 -17.36
CA ALA A 160 -5.58 -0.91 -16.70
C ALA A 160 -4.34 -1.18 -17.56
N ASN A 161 -3.53 -0.15 -17.81
CA ASN A 161 -2.23 -0.32 -18.45
C ASN A 161 -1.26 -1.03 -17.47
N THR A 162 -0.22 -1.68 -18.00
CA THR A 162 0.79 -2.36 -17.17
C THR A 162 1.58 -1.37 -16.33
N ASP A 163 1.83 -0.17 -16.84
CA ASP A 163 2.54 0.88 -16.09
C ASP A 163 1.71 1.39 -14.90
N ASP A 164 0.40 1.61 -15.08
CA ASP A 164 -0.52 2.00 -14.01
C ASP A 164 -0.58 0.95 -12.90
N LEU A 165 -0.48 -0.32 -13.29
CA LEU A 165 -0.50 -1.45 -12.38
C LEU A 165 0.77 -1.52 -11.53
N ILE A 166 1.94 -1.29 -12.13
CA ILE A 166 3.22 -1.28 -11.40
C ILE A 166 3.28 -0.06 -10.46
N SER A 167 2.90 1.12 -10.94
CA SER A 167 2.81 2.33 -10.11
C SER A 167 1.79 2.17 -8.98
N GLY A 168 0.65 1.55 -9.27
CA GLY A 168 -0.34 1.18 -8.26
C GLY A 168 0.20 0.18 -7.24
N LEU A 169 1.03 -0.77 -7.67
CA LEU A 169 1.64 -1.78 -6.78
C LEU A 169 2.66 -1.13 -5.82
N VAL A 170 3.47 -0.20 -6.34
CA VAL A 170 4.35 0.64 -5.53
C VAL A 170 3.53 1.43 -4.51
N TYR A 171 2.44 2.07 -4.95
CA TYR A 171 1.56 2.85 -4.08
C TYR A 171 0.96 2.03 -2.94
N ILE A 172 0.33 0.89 -3.22
CA ILE A 172 -0.27 0.06 -2.17
C ILE A 172 0.78 -0.53 -1.23
N THR A 173 1.98 -0.81 -1.73
CA THR A 173 3.09 -1.31 -0.90
C THR A 173 3.56 -0.23 0.08
N ILE A 174 3.66 1.03 -0.38
CA ILE A 174 3.98 2.18 0.48
C ILE A 174 2.89 2.37 1.54
N LYS A 175 1.60 2.29 1.14
CA LYS A 175 0.47 2.43 2.08
C LYS A 175 0.38 1.29 3.09
N ALA A 176 0.65 0.06 2.66
CA ALA A 176 0.56 -1.11 3.54
C ALA A 176 1.73 -1.19 4.52
N ASN A 177 2.93 -0.81 4.08
CA ASN A 177 4.19 -1.02 4.81
C ASN A 177 4.28 -2.44 5.45
N PRO A 178 4.28 -3.51 4.62
CA PRO A 178 4.19 -4.88 5.14
C PRO A 178 5.37 -5.22 6.07
N PRO A 179 5.11 -5.87 7.22
CA PRO A 179 6.18 -6.24 8.12
C PRO A 179 7.09 -7.31 7.49
N ARG A 180 8.40 -7.16 7.71
CA ARG A 180 9.43 -8.08 7.21
C ARG A 180 9.33 -8.37 5.71
N LEU A 181 9.09 -7.31 4.92
CA LEU A 181 8.82 -7.42 3.48
C LEU A 181 9.96 -8.13 2.72
N PHE A 182 11.21 -7.75 2.96
CA PHE A 182 12.37 -8.32 2.29
C PHE A 182 12.52 -9.80 2.62
N SER A 183 12.42 -10.17 3.89
CA SER A 183 12.48 -11.58 4.31
C SER A 183 11.33 -12.41 3.76
N ASN A 184 10.11 -11.86 3.71
CA ASN A 184 8.94 -12.55 3.15
C ASN A 184 9.11 -12.82 1.64
N LEU A 185 9.62 -11.85 0.87
CA LEU A 185 9.90 -12.04 -0.55
C LEU A 185 10.97 -13.11 -0.77
N LYS A 186 12.10 -13.01 -0.05
CA LYS A 186 13.20 -13.97 -0.13
C LYS A 186 12.76 -15.38 0.26
N TYR A 187 11.89 -15.50 1.27
CA TYR A 187 11.30 -16.75 1.70
C TYR A 187 10.46 -17.41 0.59
N ILE A 188 9.59 -16.63 -0.09
CA ILE A 188 8.81 -17.15 -1.23
C ILE A 188 9.75 -17.62 -2.35
N THR A 189 10.76 -16.82 -2.72
CA THR A 189 11.72 -17.19 -3.78
C THR A 189 12.51 -18.45 -3.46
N ARG A 190 12.87 -18.68 -2.19
CA ARG A 190 13.66 -19.85 -1.75
C ARG A 190 12.86 -21.14 -1.69
N PHE A 191 11.59 -21.06 -1.28
CA PHE A 191 10.85 -22.23 -0.78
C PHE A 191 9.56 -22.54 -1.53
N CYS A 192 9.09 -21.65 -2.41
CA CYS A 192 7.92 -21.91 -3.24
C CYS A 192 8.29 -22.81 -4.43
N ASN A 193 7.37 -23.68 -4.82
CA ASN A 193 7.49 -24.51 -6.01
C ASN A 193 7.87 -23.68 -7.25
N PRO A 194 9.01 -23.97 -7.91
CA PRO A 194 9.49 -23.22 -9.08
C PRO A 194 8.46 -23.17 -10.20
N LYS A 195 7.67 -24.24 -10.43
CA LYS A 195 6.63 -24.26 -11.48
C LYS A 195 5.63 -23.10 -11.29
N ARG A 196 5.25 -22.80 -10.04
CA ARG A 196 4.32 -21.72 -9.67
C ARG A 196 4.94 -20.33 -9.78
N LEU A 197 6.25 -20.23 -9.56
CA LEU A 197 6.99 -18.98 -9.71
C LEU A 197 7.41 -18.69 -11.16
N MET A 198 7.43 -19.70 -12.04
CA MET A 198 7.84 -19.54 -13.44
C MET A 198 6.67 -19.41 -14.41
N THR A 199 5.49 -19.91 -14.05
CA THR A 199 4.34 -19.95 -14.98
C THR A 199 3.05 -19.42 -14.36
N GLY A 200 2.23 -18.80 -15.20
CA GLY A 200 0.89 -18.36 -14.86
C GLY A 200 0.79 -16.98 -14.18
N LYS A 201 -0.43 -16.66 -13.75
CA LYS A 201 -0.79 -15.35 -13.17
C LYS A 201 -0.03 -15.05 -11.87
N CYS A 202 0.24 -16.07 -11.05
CA CYS A 202 0.96 -15.90 -9.78
C CYS A 202 2.42 -15.45 -9.99
N ALA A 203 3.11 -16.05 -10.97
CA ALA A 203 4.47 -15.68 -11.35
C ALA A 203 4.57 -14.23 -11.79
N TYR A 204 3.63 -13.79 -12.65
CA TYR A 204 3.56 -12.40 -13.13
C TYR A 204 3.40 -11.41 -11.96
N TRP A 205 2.43 -11.67 -11.07
CA TRP A 205 2.21 -10.79 -9.91
C TRP A 205 3.39 -10.74 -8.96
N PHE A 206 4.00 -11.89 -8.67
CA PHE A 206 5.15 -11.96 -7.79
C PHE A 206 6.36 -11.23 -8.36
N THR A 207 6.60 -11.39 -9.67
CA THR A 207 7.70 -10.70 -10.36
C THR A 207 7.50 -9.18 -10.31
N ASN A 208 6.30 -8.69 -10.63
CA ASN A 208 6.01 -7.25 -10.54
C ASN A 208 6.11 -6.73 -9.10
N PHE A 209 5.70 -7.53 -8.12
CA PHE A 209 5.82 -7.16 -6.70
C PHE A 209 7.27 -7.10 -6.24
N CYS A 210 8.13 -8.02 -6.70
CA CYS A 210 9.57 -7.94 -6.46
C CYS A 210 10.17 -6.68 -7.11
N SER A 211 9.81 -6.39 -8.36
CA SER A 211 10.25 -5.17 -9.06
C SER A 211 9.81 -3.90 -8.32
N ALA A 212 8.55 -3.85 -7.86
CA ALA A 212 8.04 -2.73 -7.07
C ALA A 212 8.78 -2.58 -5.74
N SER A 213 9.06 -3.68 -5.04
CA SER A 213 9.82 -3.65 -3.79
C SER A 213 11.26 -3.18 -3.99
N SER A 214 11.93 -3.62 -5.06
CA SER A 214 13.28 -3.15 -5.40
C SER A 214 13.28 -1.69 -5.83
N TYR A 215 12.28 -1.25 -6.57
CA TYR A 215 12.12 0.16 -6.94
C TYR A 215 11.96 1.04 -5.69
N ILE A 216 11.13 0.62 -4.73
CA ILE A 216 10.98 1.30 -3.43
C ILE A 216 12.30 1.36 -2.68
N GLU A 217 13.10 0.28 -2.65
CA GLU A 217 14.41 0.27 -1.97
C GLU A 217 15.38 1.33 -2.55
N THR A 218 15.30 1.58 -3.85
CA THR A 218 16.17 2.55 -4.56
C THR A 218 15.52 3.91 -4.80
N MET A 219 14.33 4.16 -4.26
CA MET A 219 13.53 5.34 -4.59
C MET A 219 14.20 6.62 -4.09
N ASN A 220 14.39 7.58 -5.01
CA ASN A 220 14.98 8.89 -4.74
C ASN A 220 14.22 10.02 -5.46
N PHE A 221 14.66 11.27 -5.27
CA PHE A 221 14.05 12.45 -5.89
C PHE A 221 13.96 12.33 -7.42
N SER A 222 15.01 11.82 -8.08
CA SER A 222 15.07 11.63 -9.53
C SER A 222 14.03 10.62 -10.02
N SER A 223 13.79 9.55 -9.25
CA SER A 223 12.83 8.50 -9.61
C SER A 223 11.39 8.98 -9.61
N LEU A 224 11.09 10.02 -8.82
CA LEU A 224 9.77 10.65 -8.69
C LEU A 224 9.60 11.88 -9.58
N GLY A 225 10.63 12.28 -10.32
CA GLY A 225 10.62 13.50 -11.15
C GLY A 225 10.54 14.79 -10.32
N LEU A 226 10.97 14.76 -9.06
CA LEU A 226 10.98 15.90 -8.15
C LEU A 226 12.36 16.54 -8.07
N THR A 227 12.40 17.83 -7.73
CA THR A 227 13.66 18.47 -7.36
C THR A 227 14.15 17.98 -5.99
N GLU A 228 15.46 18.04 -5.76
CA GLU A 228 16.05 17.65 -4.47
C GLU A 228 15.50 18.49 -3.31
N GLU A 229 15.23 19.77 -3.56
CA GLU A 229 14.64 20.69 -2.59
C GLU A 229 13.20 20.31 -2.20
N GLU A 230 12.34 20.01 -3.18
CA GLU A 230 10.96 19.55 -2.93
C GLU A 230 10.94 18.22 -2.19
N PHE A 231 11.80 17.28 -2.59
CA PHE A 231 11.91 15.99 -1.93
C PHE A 231 12.36 16.14 -0.47
N ASN A 232 13.41 16.92 -0.22
CA ASN A 232 13.90 17.18 1.13
C ASN A 232 12.85 17.90 1.98
N HIS A 233 12.11 18.85 1.42
CA HIS A 233 11.03 19.54 2.13
C HIS A 233 9.90 18.58 2.53
N LEU A 234 9.46 17.70 1.64
CA LEU A 234 8.43 16.69 1.92
C LEU A 234 8.91 15.65 2.95
N MET A 235 10.17 15.24 2.84
CA MET A 235 10.81 14.37 3.81
C MET A 235 10.90 15.05 5.17
N GLU A 236 11.30 16.32 5.26
CA GLU A 236 11.39 17.09 6.51
C GLU A 236 10.03 17.36 7.17
N GLN A 237 9.00 17.70 6.38
CA GLN A 237 7.64 17.87 6.90
C GLN A 237 7.14 16.61 7.59
N LYS A 238 7.42 15.44 7.03
CA LYS A 238 7.04 14.14 7.61
C LYS A 238 8.03 13.64 8.65
N SER A 239 9.31 13.95 8.54
CA SER A 239 10.34 13.52 9.47
C SER A 239 10.23 14.19 10.83
N LYS A 240 9.81 15.47 10.84
CA LYS A 240 9.35 16.17 12.06
C LYS A 240 8.17 15.46 12.74
N GLY A 241 7.43 14.62 12.02
CA GLY A 241 6.39 13.74 12.55
C GLY A 241 6.81 12.28 12.81
N CYS A 242 8.02 11.83 12.45
CA CYS A 242 8.35 10.40 12.39
C CYS A 242 9.71 9.97 12.99
N TYR A 243 10.71 10.84 13.10
CA TYR A 243 11.92 10.49 13.88
C TYR A 243 11.66 10.77 15.35
N MET A 244 11.13 9.78 16.11
CA MET A 244 11.39 9.54 17.55
C MET A 244 10.46 8.43 18.08
N THR A 245 10.75 7.17 17.72
CA THR A 245 10.13 5.98 18.36
C THR A 245 10.69 5.74 19.75
N GLY A 246 10.36 6.65 20.67
CA GLY A 246 10.68 6.60 22.09
C GLY A 246 9.82 7.53 22.97
N SER A 247 9.15 8.53 22.39
CA SER A 247 8.32 9.50 23.13
C SER A 247 6.96 9.71 22.43
N ASN A 248 6.16 8.65 22.36
CA ASN A 248 4.97 8.52 21.50
C ASN A 248 3.76 9.43 21.80
N ILE A 249 3.83 10.36 22.76
CA ILE A 249 2.68 11.25 23.05
C ILE A 249 2.97 12.68 22.61
N GLN A 250 4.24 13.12 22.60
CA GLN A 250 4.52 14.56 22.55
C GLN A 250 4.49 15.15 21.14
N GLY A 251 4.95 14.42 20.12
CA GLY A 251 4.98 14.92 18.73
C GLY A 251 3.60 14.93 18.05
N THR A 252 2.79 13.90 18.29
CA THR A 252 1.40 13.84 17.84
C THR A 252 0.55 14.88 18.55
N VAL A 253 0.74 15.09 19.85
CA VAL A 253 0.11 16.19 20.60
C VAL A 253 0.55 17.55 20.07
N GLN A 254 1.83 17.74 19.75
CA GLN A 254 2.31 19.02 19.22
C GLN A 254 1.68 19.34 17.85
N GLN A 255 1.63 18.38 16.93
CA GLN A 255 0.97 18.58 15.65
C GLN A 255 -0.55 18.81 15.81
N MET A 256 -1.19 18.14 16.76
CA MET A 256 -2.60 18.41 17.10
C MET A 256 -2.78 19.80 17.71
N GLU A 257 -1.84 20.28 18.51
CA GLU A 257 -1.88 21.62 19.11
C GLU A 257 -1.66 22.71 18.04
N ASP A 258 -0.71 22.51 17.12
CA ASP A 258 -0.48 23.41 16.00
C ASP A 258 -1.73 23.45 15.09
N ASN A 259 -2.31 22.29 14.76
CA ASN A 259 -3.56 22.22 14.00
C ASN A 259 -4.71 22.92 14.73
N LYS A 260 -4.81 22.77 16.04
CA LYS A 260 -5.82 23.45 16.87
C LYS A 260 -5.62 24.97 16.86
N GLN A 261 -4.38 25.46 16.90
CA GLN A 261 -4.09 26.89 16.75
C GLN A 261 -4.50 27.40 15.37
N HIS A 262 -4.18 26.66 14.30
CA HIS A 262 -4.60 27.01 12.95
C HIS A 262 -6.14 27.05 12.81
N LEU A 263 -6.84 26.08 13.40
CA LEU A 263 -8.30 26.05 13.42
C LEU A 263 -8.90 27.24 14.19
N ALA A 264 -8.31 27.62 15.33
CA ALA A 264 -8.75 28.79 16.10
C ALA A 264 -8.59 30.09 15.29
N VAL A 265 -7.46 30.24 14.58
CA VAL A 265 -7.23 31.39 13.70
C VAL A 265 -8.24 31.42 12.55
N LEU A 266 -8.50 30.27 11.92
CA LEU A 266 -9.50 30.16 10.84
C LEU A 266 -10.91 30.50 11.33
N GLN A 267 -11.30 29.96 12.49
CA GLN A 267 -12.60 30.25 13.10
C GLN A 267 -12.73 31.74 13.42
N HIS A 268 -11.69 32.37 13.97
CA HIS A 268 -11.69 33.81 14.24
C HIS A 268 -11.82 34.65 12.96
N ARG A 269 -11.10 34.28 11.89
CA ARG A 269 -11.24 34.95 10.59
C ARG A 269 -12.64 34.80 10.02
N GLN A 270 -13.26 33.64 10.19
CA GLN A 270 -14.62 33.38 9.74
C GLN A 270 -15.65 34.22 10.52
N GLU A 271 -15.48 34.35 11.84
CA GLU A 271 -16.31 35.21 12.68
C GLU A 271 -16.22 36.69 12.27
N ILE A 272 -15.01 37.21 12.04
CA ILE A 272 -14.81 38.59 11.57
C ILE A 272 -15.48 38.79 10.21
N LEU A 273 -15.35 37.83 9.29
CA LEU A 273 -15.99 37.91 7.98
C LEU A 273 -17.52 37.95 8.12
N PHE A 274 -18.07 37.15 9.02
CA PHE A 274 -19.52 37.11 9.27
C PHE A 274 -20.01 38.44 9.85
N GLN A 275 -19.33 39.00 10.84
CA GLN A 275 -19.68 40.29 11.44
C GLN A 275 -19.62 41.44 10.43
N LYS A 276 -18.61 41.46 9.55
CA LYS A 276 -18.50 42.44 8.47
C LYS A 276 -19.62 42.29 7.44
N ALA A 277 -20.02 41.06 7.13
CA ALA A 277 -21.15 40.81 6.23
C ALA A 277 -22.46 41.32 6.84
N GLU A 278 -22.68 41.12 8.15
CA GLU A 278 -23.85 41.64 8.85
C GLU A 278 -23.86 43.17 8.97
N SER A 279 -22.70 43.81 9.18
CA SER A 279 -22.63 45.28 9.21
C SER A 279 -22.97 45.86 7.85
N LEU A 280 -22.43 45.27 6.78
CA LEU A 280 -22.69 45.70 5.41
C LEU A 280 -24.17 45.52 5.03
N LEU A 281 -24.81 44.42 5.46
CA LEU A 281 -26.25 44.21 5.28
C LEU A 281 -27.08 45.29 5.98
N ARG A 282 -26.70 45.69 7.20
CA ARG A 282 -27.35 46.79 7.92
C ARG A 282 -27.15 48.12 7.21
N GLU A 283 -25.92 48.45 6.81
CA GLU A 283 -25.61 49.69 6.08
C GLU A 283 -26.42 49.80 4.77
N ILE A 284 -26.55 48.70 4.02
CA ILE A 284 -27.36 48.67 2.79
C ILE A 284 -28.83 48.94 3.10
N ASN A 285 -29.38 48.33 4.16
CA ASN A 285 -30.77 48.52 4.54
C ASN A 285 -31.05 49.94 5.05
N ASP A 286 -30.16 50.47 5.90
CA ASP A 286 -30.27 51.82 6.44
C ASP A 286 -30.14 52.87 5.32
N TRP A 287 -29.22 52.66 4.37
CA TRP A 287 -29.10 53.50 3.18
C TRP A 287 -30.36 53.45 2.32
N HIS A 288 -30.97 52.27 2.14
CA HIS A 288 -32.22 52.14 1.39
C HIS A 288 -33.36 52.93 2.03
N VAL A 289 -33.52 52.84 3.36
CA VAL A 289 -34.54 53.58 4.11
C VAL A 289 -34.28 55.09 4.05
N ALA A 290 -33.03 55.53 4.24
CA ALA A 290 -32.66 56.94 4.17
C ALA A 290 -32.93 57.54 2.79
N LEU A 291 -32.57 56.81 1.73
CA LEU A 291 -32.82 57.24 0.35
C LEU A 291 -34.32 57.31 0.04
N GLN A 292 -35.13 56.36 0.53
CA GLN A 292 -36.58 56.42 0.38
C GLN A 292 -37.19 57.65 1.10
N ALA A 293 -36.72 57.95 2.32
CA ALA A 293 -37.19 59.10 3.07
C ALA A 293 -36.82 60.43 2.38
N GLU A 294 -35.60 60.56 1.87
CA GLU A 294 -35.14 61.74 1.13
C GLU A 294 -35.92 61.94 -0.17
N VAL A 295 -36.17 60.85 -0.91
CA VAL A 295 -37.02 60.88 -2.11
C VAL A 295 -38.46 61.29 -1.78
N GLN A 296 -39.04 60.81 -0.67
CA GLN A 296 -40.37 61.21 -0.23
C GLN A 296 -40.42 62.68 0.21
N GLU A 297 -39.40 63.17 0.91
CA GLU A 297 -39.31 64.59 1.28
C GLU A 297 -39.25 65.47 0.03
N LEU A 298 -38.42 65.11 -0.95
CA LEU A 298 -38.32 65.84 -2.22
C LEU A 298 -39.65 65.84 -2.99
N LEU A 299 -40.37 64.72 -3.03
CA LEU A 299 -41.70 64.62 -3.64
C LEU A 299 -42.74 65.50 -2.93
N HIS A 300 -42.65 65.65 -1.60
CA HIS A 300 -43.56 66.53 -0.85
C HIS A 300 -43.19 68.01 -1.00
N LYS A 301 -41.91 68.33 -1.15
CA LYS A 301 -41.39 69.70 -1.30
C LYS A 301 -41.58 70.24 -2.72
N PHE A 302 -41.56 69.34 -3.70
CA PHE A 302 -41.81 69.62 -5.11
C PHE A 302 -42.90 68.66 -5.62
N PRO A 303 -44.19 68.94 -5.34
CA PRO A 303 -45.26 68.10 -5.83
C PRO A 303 -45.23 68.08 -7.36
N LEU A 304 -45.07 66.88 -7.93
CA LEU A 304 -45.11 66.67 -9.36
C LEU A 304 -46.54 66.95 -9.86
N GLU A 305 -46.78 68.15 -10.39
CA GLU A 305 -47.96 68.42 -11.20
C GLU A 305 -47.82 67.63 -12.51
N ILE A 306 -48.33 66.41 -12.52
CA ILE A 306 -48.55 65.66 -13.75
C ILE A 306 -49.73 66.34 -14.45
N LYS A 307 -49.44 67.35 -15.29
CA LYS A 307 -50.40 67.82 -16.28
C LYS A 307 -50.63 66.68 -17.26
N HIS A 308 -51.69 65.91 -17.05
CA HIS A 308 -52.26 65.09 -18.10
C HIS A 308 -52.60 66.03 -19.26
N GLN A 309 -51.84 65.95 -20.35
CA GLN A 309 -52.28 66.47 -21.64
C GLN A 309 -53.46 65.61 -22.09
N THR A 310 -54.67 66.01 -21.72
CA THR A 310 -55.88 65.63 -22.45
C THR A 310 -55.85 66.37 -23.78
N ASN A 311 -55.93 65.61 -24.88
CA ASN A 311 -56.03 66.04 -26.28
C ASN A 311 -56.83 67.32 -26.52
#